data_AF-E8QYV9-F1
#
_entry.id   AF-E8QYV9-F1
#
_cell.length_a   1.000
_cell.length_b   1.000
_cell.length_c   1.000
_cell.angle_alpha   90.00
_cell.angle_beta   90.00
_cell.angle_gamma   90.00
#
_symmetry.space_group_name_H-M   'P 1'
#
loop_
_entity.id
_entity.type
_entity.pdbx_description
1 polymer ?
#
loop_
_entity_poly.entity_id
_entity_poly.type
_entity_poly.pdbx_seq_one_letter_code
_entity_poly.pdbx_strand_id
1 'polypeptide(L)'
;MSQAIVDPAELRRFAQHLKTFRFELEGQLASLHGQLVGLGQTWRDREHQKFVEEFEEAIKQIDRSMEVVNQYIPFLLRKAERIEEYLQQR
;
A
#
# COMPACT_ATOMS: atom_id res chain seq x y z
N MET A 1 -23.36 -19.45 -16.55
CA MET A 1 -22.10 -18.73 -16.88
C MET A 1 -22.11 -17.44 -16.08
N SER A 2 -21.20 -17.28 -15.12
CA SER A 2 -21.12 -16.05 -14.32
C SER A 2 -20.56 -14.92 -15.18
N GLN A 3 -21.43 -14.17 -15.86
CA GLN A 3 -21.07 -12.87 -16.43
C GLN A 3 -20.68 -11.97 -15.26
N ALA A 4 -19.39 -11.76 -15.05
CA ALA A 4 -18.93 -10.70 -14.19
C ALA A 4 -19.26 -9.37 -14.90
N ILE A 5 -20.30 -8.69 -14.42
CA ILE A 5 -20.53 -7.28 -14.76
C ILE A 5 -19.46 -6.51 -14.01
N VAL A 6 -18.54 -5.89 -14.73
CA VAL A 6 -17.46 -5.10 -14.15
C VAL A 6 -17.33 -3.82 -14.95
N ASP A 7 -17.41 -2.68 -14.27
CA ASP A 7 -17.23 -1.36 -14.88
C ASP A 7 -15.72 -1.03 -14.95
N PRO A 8 -15.16 -0.82 -16.16
CA PRO A 8 -13.77 -0.36 -16.32
C PRO A 8 -13.47 0.90 -15.50
N ALA A 9 -14.42 1.82 -15.37
CA ALA A 9 -14.24 3.05 -14.61
C ALA A 9 -14.11 2.78 -13.11
N GLU A 10 -14.85 1.82 -12.55
CA GLU A 10 -14.68 1.39 -11.16
C GLU A 10 -13.30 0.80 -10.89
N LEU A 11 -12.79 -0.04 -11.80
CA LEU A 11 -11.43 -0.60 -11.68
C LEU A 11 -10.35 0.49 -11.71
N ARG A 12 -10.49 1.47 -12.62
CA ARG A 12 -9.56 2.62 -12.70
C ARG A 12 -9.62 3.48 -11.44
N ARG A 13 -10.82 3.78 -10.92
CA ARG A 13 -11.02 4.52 -9.66
C ARG A 13 -10.36 3.80 -8.49
N PHE A 14 -10.60 2.50 -8.35
CA PHE A 14 -10.00 1.71 -7.26
C PHE A 14 -8.47 1.65 -7.37
N ALA A 15 -7.91 1.45 -8.58
CA ALA A 15 -6.47 1.47 -8.79
C ALA A 15 -5.83 2.81 -8.40
N GLN A 16 -6.50 3.93 -8.70
CA GLN A 16 -6.05 5.26 -8.31
C GLN A 16 -6.13 5.47 -6.79
N HIS A 17 -7.22 5.04 -6.14
CA HIS A 17 -7.34 5.07 -4.69
C HIS A 17 -6.24 4.24 -4.01
N LEU A 18 -5.96 3.04 -4.53
CA LEU A 18 -4.90 2.18 -4.01
C LEU A 18 -3.52 2.83 -4.10
N LYS A 19 -3.26 3.53 -5.20
CA LYS A 19 -2.02 4.31 -5.38
C LYS A 19 -1.89 5.42 -4.34
N THR A 20 -2.95 6.21 -4.15
CA THR A 20 -2.97 7.32 -3.17
C THR A 20 -2.81 6.80 -1.75
N PHE A 21 -3.60 5.79 -1.37
CA PHE A 21 -3.54 5.17 -0.05
C PHE A 21 -2.12 4.70 0.30
N ARG A 22 -1.42 4.06 -0.66
CA ARG A 22 -0.04 3.63 -0.43
C ARG A 22 0.89 4.81 -0.14
N PHE A 23 0.85 5.86 -0.96
CA PHE A 23 1.69 7.04 -0.76
C PHE A 23 1.44 7.72 0.59
N GLU A 24 0.18 7.80 1.00
CA GLU A 24 -0.19 8.34 2.31
C GLU A 24 0.36 7.48 3.44
N LEU A 25 0.23 6.16 3.34
CA LEU A 25 0.75 5.22 4.35
C LEU A 25 2.28 5.27 4.44
N GLU A 26 3.00 5.28 3.31
CA GLU A 26 4.47 5.44 3.26
C GLU A 26 4.90 6.71 4.01
N GLY A 27 4.20 7.84 3.78
CA GLY A 27 4.47 9.10 4.48
C GLY A 27 4.20 9.02 5.99
N GLN A 28 3.12 8.34 6.40
CA GLN A 28 2.80 8.14 7.81
C GLN A 28 3.83 7.27 8.53
N LEU A 29 4.31 6.18 7.89
CA LEU A 29 5.35 5.31 8.45
C LEU A 29 6.67 6.06 8.60
N ALA A 30 7.07 6.86 7.60
CA ALA A 30 8.27 7.68 7.67
C ALA A 30 8.21 8.71 8.82
N SER A 31 7.05 9.35 9.02
CA SER A 31 6.82 10.27 10.14
C SER A 31 6.92 9.57 11.49
N LEU A 32 6.31 8.38 11.61
CA LEU A 32 6.35 7.57 12.83
C LEU A 32 7.77 7.11 13.18
N HIS A 33 8.55 6.70 12.19
CA HIS A 33 9.97 6.40 12.36
C HIS A 33 10.76 7.60 12.87
N GLY A 34 10.50 8.81 12.34
CA GLY A 34 11.10 10.05 12.86
C GLY A 34 10.79 10.31 14.34
N GLN A 35 9.55 10.03 14.76
CA GLN A 35 9.16 10.14 16.17
C GLN A 35 9.88 9.12 17.07
N LEU A 36 10.06 7.89 16.60
CA LEU A 36 10.83 6.86 17.29
C LEU A 36 12.29 7.28 17.53
N VAL A 37 12.94 7.84 16.49
CA VAL A 37 14.30 8.38 16.61
C VAL A 37 14.36 9.49 17.67
N GLY A 38 13.35 10.37 17.70
CA GLY A 38 13.21 11.40 18.74
C GLY A 38 13.08 10.82 20.14
N LEU A 39 12.30 9.74 20.30
CA LEU A 39 12.09 9.08 21.59
C LEU A 39 13.39 8.51 22.18
N GLY A 40 14.30 8.03 21.32
CA GLY A 40 15.64 7.57 21.72
C GLY A 40 16.52 8.66 22.34
N GLN A 41 16.13 9.94 22.23
CA GLN A 41 16.82 11.01 22.94
C GLN A 41 16.54 11.00 24.45
N THR A 42 15.34 10.59 24.86
CA THR A 42 14.86 10.61 26.25
C THR A 42 14.72 9.22 26.87
N TRP A 43 14.66 8.17 26.06
CA TRP A 43 14.54 6.78 26.50
C TRP A 43 15.75 5.98 26.02
N ARG A 44 16.63 5.56 26.94
CA ARG A 44 17.94 4.97 26.64
C ARG A 44 18.29 3.80 27.56
N ASP A 45 17.43 2.81 27.61
CA ASP A 45 17.66 1.56 28.35
C ASP A 45 17.55 0.34 27.41
N ARG A 46 17.64 -0.86 27.99
CA ARG A 46 17.53 -2.12 27.25
C ARG A 46 16.11 -2.37 26.72
N GLU A 47 15.08 -1.86 27.40
CA GLU A 47 13.70 -1.99 26.95
C GLU A 47 13.48 -1.17 25.68
N HIS A 48 14.04 0.04 25.62
CA HIS A 48 14.03 0.85 24.40
C HIS A 48 14.72 0.12 23.24
N GLN A 49 15.89 -0.49 23.46
CA GLN A 49 16.59 -1.24 22.41
C GLN A 49 15.73 -2.39 21.86
N LYS A 50 15.16 -3.20 22.76
CA LYS A 50 14.27 -4.30 22.38
C LYS A 50 13.02 -3.82 21.65
N PHE A 51 12.42 -2.72 22.12
CA PHE A 51 11.26 -2.11 21.49
C PHE A 51 11.57 -1.65 20.06
N VAL A 52 12.70 -0.96 19.85
CA VAL A 52 13.13 -0.49 18.53
C VAL A 52 13.31 -1.67 17.57
N GLU A 53 13.98 -2.74 18.02
CA GLU A 53 14.17 -3.95 17.19
C GLU A 53 12.84 -4.58 16.76
N GLU A 54 11.92 -4.80 17.71
CA GLU A 54 10.60 -5.39 17.41
C GLU A 54 9.75 -4.47 16.53
N PHE A 55 9.82 -3.16 16.77
CA PHE A 55 9.08 -2.16 16.03
C PHE A 55 9.58 -2.03 14.58
N GLU A 56 10.89 -1.96 14.36
CA GLU A 56 11.47 -1.88 13.01
C GLU A 56 11.14 -3.12 12.17
N GLU A 57 11.14 -4.32 12.78
CA GLU A 57 10.75 -5.54 12.08
C GLU A 57 9.26 -5.50 11.68
N ALA A 58 8.38 -4.94 12.51
CA ALA A 58 6.97 -4.74 12.18
C ALA A 58 6.79 -3.76 11.00
N ILE A 59 7.51 -2.62 11.01
CA ILE A 59 7.46 -1.64 9.91
C ILE A 59 7.91 -2.27 8.59
N LYS A 60 8.99 -3.03 8.61
CA LYS A 60 9.51 -3.74 7.44
C LYS A 60 8.53 -4.73 6.84
N GLN A 61 7.68 -5.37 7.66
CA GLN A 61 6.60 -6.24 7.17
C GLN A 61 5.51 -5.45 6.46
N ILE A 62 5.20 -4.25 6.93
CA ILE A 62 4.25 -3.34 6.28
C ILE A 62 4.82 -2.90 4.93
N ASP A 63 6.08 -2.47 4.87
CA ASP A 63 6.74 -2.03 3.63
C ASP A 63 6.70 -3.12 2.55
N ARG A 64 7.08 -4.35 2.90
CA ARG A 64 7.00 -5.52 2.00
C ARG A 64 5.57 -5.77 1.52
N SER A 65 4.59 -5.61 2.40
CA SER A 65 3.18 -5.77 2.05
C SER A 65 2.74 -4.69 1.05
N MET A 66 3.24 -3.46 1.19
CA MET A 66 2.94 -2.35 0.27
C MET A 66 3.56 -2.53 -1.11
N GLU A 67 4.74 -3.15 -1.20
CA GLU A 67 5.33 -3.55 -2.49
C GLU A 67 4.44 -4.55 -3.23
N VAL A 68 3.92 -5.56 -2.53
CA VAL A 68 2.97 -6.54 -3.11
C VAL A 68 1.70 -5.85 -3.56
N VAL A 69 1.14 -4.96 -2.72
CA VAL A 69 -0.07 -4.20 -3.05
C VAL A 69 0.12 -3.35 -4.32
N ASN A 70 1.30 -2.75 -4.50
CA ASN A 70 1.62 -1.94 -5.68
C ASN A 70 1.55 -2.74 -6.99
N GLN A 71 1.77 -4.06 -6.95
CA GLN A 71 1.66 -4.93 -8.12
C GLN A 71 0.21 -5.12 -8.60
N TYR A 72 -0.80 -4.88 -7.76
CA TYR A 72 -2.20 -4.98 -8.16
C TYR A 72 -2.67 -3.80 -9.01
N ILE A 73 -2.04 -2.63 -8.90
CA ILE A 73 -2.39 -1.44 -9.69
C ILE A 73 -2.33 -1.74 -11.20
N PRO A 74 -1.19 -2.19 -11.78
CA PRO A 74 -1.12 -2.50 -13.21
C PRO A 74 -2.00 -3.70 -13.61
N PHE A 75 -2.32 -4.61 -12.69
CA PHE A 75 -3.29 -5.68 -12.96
C PHE A 75 -4.70 -5.11 -13.17
N LEU A 76 -5.16 -4.22 -12.28
CA LEU A 76 -6.47 -3.59 -12.35
C LEU A 76 -6.62 -2.72 -13.61
N LEU A 77 -5.58 -1.95 -13.94
CA LEU A 77 -5.56 -1.12 -15.15
C LEU A 77 -5.65 -1.94 -16.44
N ARG A 78 -4.84 -3.00 -16.56
CA ARG A 78 -4.90 -3.92 -17.71
C ARG A 78 -6.26 -4.63 -17.82
N LYS A 79 -6.86 -4.96 -16.67
CA LYS A 79 -8.20 -5.57 -16.65
C LYS A 79 -9.25 -4.58 -17.17
N ALA A 80 -9.21 -3.32 -16.73
CA ALA A 80 -10.11 -2.27 -17.20
C ALA A 80 -10.01 -2.06 -18.72
N GLU A 81 -8.78 -1.97 -19.24
CA GLU A 81 -8.50 -1.81 -20.68
C GLU A 81 -9.14 -2.93 -21.51
N ARG A 82 -8.92 -4.21 -21.14
CA ARG A 82 -9.51 -5.36 -21.85
C ARG A 82 -11.04 -5.36 -21.85
N ILE A 83 -11.67 -4.90 -20.77
CA ILE A 83 -13.13 -4.82 -20.69
C ILE A 83 -13.64 -3.69 -21.60
N GLU A 84 -12.94 -2.55 -21.61
CA GLU A 84 -13.28 -1.41 -22.47
C GLU A 84 -13.17 -1.76 -23.96
N GLU A 85 -12.10 -2.45 -24.36
CA GLU A 85 -11.94 -2.99 -25.72
C GLU A 85 -13.10 -3.94 -26.10
N TYR A 86 -13.50 -4.83 -25.19
CA TYR A 86 -14.61 -5.76 -25.42
C TYR A 86 -15.97 -5.04 -25.57
N LEU A 87 -16.18 -3.97 -24.80
CA LEU A 87 -17.40 -3.16 -24.89
C LEU A 87 -17.46 -2.32 -26.17
N GLN A 88 -16.32 -1.88 -26.70
CA GLN A 88 -16.24 -1.12 -27.96
C GLN A 88 -16.42 -2.00 -29.21
N GLN A 89 -16.13 -3.30 -29.12
CA GLN A 89 -16.28 -4.27 -30.22
C GLN A 89 -17.71 -4.84 -30.34
N ARG A 90 -18.59 -4.52 -29.41
CA ARG A 90 -20.01 -4.93 -29.39
C ARG A 90 -20.91 -3.81 -29.88
#